data_AF-A0A7C7GG93-F1
#
_entry.id   AF-A0A7C7GG93-F1
#
_cell.length_a   1.000
_cell.length_b   1.000
_cell.length_c   1.000
_cell.angle_alpha   90.00
_cell.angle_beta   90.00
_cell.angle_gamma   90.00
#
_symmetry.space_group_name_H-M   'P 1'
#
loop_
_entity.id
_entity.type
_entity.pdbx_description
1 polymer ?
#
loop_
_entity_poly.entity_id
_entity_poly.type
_entity_poly.pdbx_seq_one_letter_code
_entity_poly.pdbx_strand_id
1 'polypeptide(L)' 'MIVCPSILTADYCNLGKVVDDAVAAGIEWIHLDVMDGNWVANKTITFGPALISSIRKRVGSG' A
#
# COMPACT_ATOMS: atom_id res chain seq x y z
N MET A 1 -3.87 -16.90 -11.31
CA MET A 1 -4.48 -15.55 -11.31
C MET A 1 -3.91 -14.83 -10.10
N ILE A 2 -3.27 -13.67 -10.28
CA ILE A 2 -2.70 -12.88 -9.18
C ILE A 2 -3.69 -11.77 -8.83
N VAL A 3 -4.01 -11.62 -7.55
CA VAL A 3 -4.86 -10.53 -7.04
C VAL A 3 -3.98 -9.58 -6.24
N CYS A 4 -4.02 -8.30 -6.58
CA CYS A 4 -3.18 -7.26 -5.98
C CYS A 4 -4.07 -6.13 -5.47
N PRO A 5 -4.58 -6.20 -4.23
CA PRO A 5 -5.43 -5.15 -3.67
C PRO A 5 -4.66 -3.84 -3.54
N SER A 6 -5.31 -2.74 -3.93
CA SER A 6 -4.78 -1.39 -3.71
C SER A 6 -5.06 -0.92 -2.29
N ILE A 7 -4.02 -0.38 -1.65
CA ILE A 7 -4.17 0.24 -0.34
C ILE A 7 -4.71 1.66 -0.43
N LEU A 8 -4.89 2.23 -1.62
CA LEU A 8 -5.36 3.62 -1.80
C LEU A 8 -6.67 3.90 -1.05
N THR A 9 -7.54 2.88 -0.93
CA THR A 9 -8.83 2.95 -0.24
C THR A 9 -8.80 2.38 1.18
N ALA A 10 -7.63 2.01 1.70
CA ALA A 10 -7.50 1.46 3.05
C ALA A 10 -7.59 2.55 4.12
N ASP A 11 -7.97 2.15 5.34
CA ASP A 11 -7.85 3.01 6.51
C ASP A 11 -6.38 3.17 6.90
N TYR A 12 -5.82 4.36 6.63
CA TYR A 12 -4.42 4.66 6.91
C TYR A 12 -4.08 4.69 8.40
N CYS A 13 -5.05 4.95 9.28
CA CYS A 13 -4.85 4.86 10.73
C CYS A 13 -4.57 3.43 11.18
N ASN A 14 -5.02 2.44 10.40
CA ASN A 14 -4.89 1.01 10.70
C ASN A 14 -4.11 0.23 9.63
N LEU A 15 -3.33 0.92 8.79
CA LEU A 15 -2.70 0.32 7.61
C LEU A 15 -1.83 -0.91 7.93
N GLY A 16 -1.12 -0.90 9.06
CA GLY A 16 -0.30 -2.03 9.48
C GLY A 16 -1.13 -3.31 9.68
N LYS A 17 -2.31 -3.19 10.28
CA LYS A 17 -3.23 -4.31 10.46
C LYS A 17 -3.83 -4.77 9.11
N VAL A 18 -4.21 -3.83 8.25
CA VAL A 18 -4.73 -4.15 6.91
C VAL A 18 -3.71 -4.98 6.11
N VAL A 19 -2.43 -4.60 6.19
CA VAL A 19 -1.33 -5.33 5.54
C VAL A 19 -1.16 -6.73 6.14
N ASP A 20 -1.16 -6.85 7.47
CA ASP A 20 -1.04 -8.17 8.13
C ASP A 20 -2.20 -9.10 7.76
N ASP A 21 -3.43 -8.58 7.75
CA ASP A 21 -4.63 -9.33 7.40
C ASP A 21 -4.58 -9.79 5.93
N ALA A 22 -4.06 -8.95 5.02
CA ALA A 22 -3.87 -9.32 3.61
C ALA A 22 -2.82 -10.45 3.44
N VAL A 23 -1.68 -10.34 4.13
CA VAL A 23 -0.65 -11.40 4.12
C VAL A 23 -1.20 -12.70 4.70
N ALA A 24 -1.93 -12.63 5.81
CA ALA A 24 -2.57 -13.80 6.44
C ALA A 24 -3.64 -14.45 5.54
N ALA A 25 -4.30 -13.66 4.68
CA ALA A 25 -5.24 -14.15 3.68
C ALA A 25 -4.56 -14.78 2.44
N GLY A 26 -3.23 -14.84 2.39
CA GLY A 26 -2.47 -15.41 1.27
C GLY A 26 -2.33 -14.46 0.08
N ILE A 27 -2.52 -13.15 0.28
CA ILE A 27 -2.23 -12.16 -0.76
C ILE A 27 -0.73 -11.99 -0.90
N GLU A 28 -0.22 -12.27 -2.10
CA GLU A 28 1.21 -12.19 -2.38
C GLU A 28 1.66 -10.78 -2.77
N TRP A 29 0.77 -9.98 -3.38
CA TRP A 29 1.11 -8.68 -3.96
C TRP A 29 0.18 -7.60 -3.42
N ILE A 30 0.74 -6.43 -3.08
CA ILE A 30 -0.03 -5.26 -2.64
C ILE A 30 0.23 -4.11 -3.60
N HIS A 31 -0.84 -3.47 -4.10
CA HIS A 31 -0.73 -2.35 -5.04
C HIS A 31 -0.57 -1.06 -4.23
N LEU A 32 0.49 -0.30 -4.54
CA LEU A 32 0.87 0.92 -3.84
C LEU A 32 0.82 2.12 -4.81
N ASP A 33 -0.29 2.83 -4.82
CA ASP A 33 -0.50 4.00 -5.69
C ASP A 33 0.20 5.26 -5.14
N VAL A 34 1.35 5.63 -5.70
CA VAL A 34 2.08 6.86 -5.35
C VAL A 34 1.67 8.02 -6.24
N MET A 35 1.16 9.09 -5.63
CA MET A 35 0.78 10.32 -6.32
C MET A 35 1.42 11.53 -5.62
N ASP A 36 2.01 12.43 -6.41
CA ASP A 36 2.77 13.59 -5.95
C ASP A 36 2.00 14.93 -6.09
N GLY A 37 0.78 14.88 -6.61
CA GLY A 37 -0.05 16.06 -6.89
C GLY A 37 0.30 16.80 -8.19
N ASN A 38 1.35 16.40 -8.92
CA ASN A 38 1.74 17.03 -10.19
C ASN A 38 1.39 16.17 -11.40
N TRP A 39 1.59 14.87 -11.30
CA TRP A 39 1.35 13.95 -12.41
C TRP A 39 -0.14 13.67 -12.65
N VAL A 40 -0.92 13.53 -11.57
CA VAL A 40 -2.33 13.16 -11.66
C VAL A 40 -3.20 14.40 -11.82
N ALA A 41 -4.12 14.40 -12.79
CA ALA A 41 -4.94 15.57 -13.15
C ALA A 41 -5.76 16.15 -11.99
N ASN A 42 -6.16 15.29 -11.05
CA ASN A 42 -6.92 15.68 -9.85
C ASN A 42 -6.03 16.23 -8.71
N LYS A 43 -4.72 16.36 -8.94
CA LYS A 43 -3.71 16.83 -7.97
C LYS A 43 -3.73 16.11 -6.62
N THR A 44 -4.18 14.85 -6.61
CA THR A 44 -4.20 14.03 -5.39
C THR A 44 -2.77 13.70 -4.96
N ILE A 45 -2.53 13.77 -3.65
CA ILE A 45 -1.30 13.30 -3.00
C ILE A 45 -1.70 12.10 -2.14
N THR A 46 -0.99 10.98 -2.28
CA THR A 46 -1.28 9.76 -1.52
C THR A 46 -0.23 9.56 -0.43
N PHE A 47 0.87 8.89 -0.76
CA PHE A 47 1.97 8.59 0.14
C PHE A 47 3.27 8.46 -0.65
N GLY A 48 4.39 8.65 0.04
CA GLY A 48 5.72 8.59 -0.55
C GLY A 48 6.54 7.36 -0.14
N PRO A 49 7.83 7.34 -0.52
CA PRO A 49 8.75 6.23 -0.26
C PRO A 49 8.88 5.83 1.22
N ALA A 50 8.65 6.77 2.15
CA ALA A 50 8.69 6.50 3.58
C ALA A 50 7.64 5.47 4.02
N LEU A 51 6.43 5.52 3.46
CA LEU A 51 5.38 4.55 3.76
C LEU A 51 5.73 3.18 3.18
N ILE A 52 6.19 3.15 1.93
CA ILE A 52 6.62 1.92 1.25
C ILE A 52 7.72 1.22 2.04
N SER A 53 8.72 1.97 2.53
CA SER A 53 9.79 1.43 3.37
C SER A 53 9.24 0.86 4.68
N SER A 54 8.27 1.53 5.30
CA SER A 54 7.63 1.06 6.53
C SER A 54 6.85 -0.24 6.32
N ILE A 55 6.10 -0.33 5.21
CA ILE A 55 5.39 -1.56 4.82
C ILE A 55 6.39 -2.69 4.56
N ARG A 56 7.44 -2.46 3.77
CA ARG A 56 8.47 -3.47 3.48
C ARG A 56 9.16 -3.99 4.75
N LYS A 57 9.48 -3.10 5.69
CA LYS A 57 10.04 -3.49 7.00
C LYS A 57 9.09 -4.38 7.80
N ARG A 58 7.77 -4.20 7.64
CA ARG A 58 6.74 -4.98 8.33
C ARG A 58 6.57 -6.38 7.74
N VAL A 59 6.43 -6.48 6.41
CA VAL A 59 6.14 -7.76 5.72
C VAL A 59 7.38 -8.58 5.38
N GLY A 60 8.57 -7.97 5.43
CA GLY A 60 9.83 -8.63 5.12
C GLY A 60 10.14 -8.68 3.62
N SER A 61 11.21 -9.40 3.29
CA SER A 61 11.80 -9.40 1.95
C SER A 61 11.23 -10.44 0.97
N GLY A 62 10.09 -11.04 1.29
CA GLY A 62 9.39 -12.00 0.43
C GLY A 62 9.24 -11.50 -1.00
#